data_AF-A0A832AQ43-F1
#
_entry.id   AF-A0A832AQ43-F1
#
_cell.length_a   1.000
_cell.length_b   1.000
_cell.length_c   1.000
_cell.angle_alpha   90.00
_cell.angle_beta   90.00
_cell.angle_gamma   90.00
#
_symmetry.space_group_name_H-M   'P 1'
#
loop_
_entity.id
_entity.type
_entity.pdbx_description
1 polymer ?
#
loop_
_entity_poly.entity_id
_entity_poly.type
_entity_poly.pdbx_seq_one_letter_code
_entity_poly.pdbx_strand_id
1 'polypeptide(L)'
;MGVGALAVAELFLTGFGRNPRGVVDSFRAYIPWVTRAGETGLHRHTFLYYLALLAYEHYPRAPIFSEGVILLLALVGSGAAFRLRGTVRQFAVFLVLYTATITLLYSAIPYKTPWCVLQLLIGMSLLAGLGAEHLLRYVRGIVGSAVVWAALGAGVVWLGRQAYLASIVYPTAAGNPYAYAQTVPDAVKLGRRIVELASAGPLRMHTPVYVISTDAYYWPLPWYLRGLDRVGYWTQVPTGPMPSIVVASADLDEVLTPKLNDAYLMTGYYGLRPGALYEVWVRMDLWKAYLEMRKRLGHLPGED
;
A
#
# COMPACT_ATOMS: atom_id res chain seq x y z
N MET A 1 30.39 -28.59 -2.73
CA MET A 1 29.09 -27.94 -3.01
C MET A 1 29.18 -26.43 -3.23
N GLY A 2 30.10 -25.68 -2.58
CA GLY A 2 30.16 -24.22 -2.70
C GLY A 2 30.59 -23.66 -4.08
N VAL A 3 31.59 -24.27 -4.74
CA VAL A 3 32.15 -23.74 -6.01
C VAL A 3 31.12 -23.78 -7.15
N GLY A 4 30.33 -24.85 -7.25
CA GLY A 4 29.27 -24.96 -8.25
C GLY A 4 28.16 -23.91 -8.04
N ALA A 5 27.78 -23.66 -6.79
CA ALA A 5 26.78 -22.62 -6.48
C ALA A 5 27.29 -21.21 -6.81
N LEU A 6 28.58 -20.93 -6.54
CA LEU A 6 29.19 -19.65 -6.88
C LEU A 6 29.28 -19.45 -8.40
N ALA A 7 29.69 -20.48 -9.16
CA ALA A 7 29.75 -20.41 -10.62
C ALA A 7 28.36 -20.19 -11.24
N VAL A 8 27.33 -20.86 -10.71
CA VAL A 8 25.94 -20.64 -11.15
C VAL A 8 25.50 -19.21 -10.81
N ALA A 9 25.74 -18.74 -9.58
CA ALA A 9 25.41 -17.37 -9.18
C ALA A 9 26.10 -16.33 -10.08
N GLU A 10 27.39 -16.51 -10.36
CA GLU A 10 28.17 -15.64 -11.25
C GLU A 10 27.60 -15.60 -12.67
N LEU A 11 27.27 -16.77 -13.25
CA LEU A 11 26.65 -16.85 -14.56
C LEU A 11 25.31 -16.10 -14.61
N PHE A 12 24.44 -16.27 -13.61
CA PHE A 12 23.15 -15.58 -13.58
C PHE A 12 23.30 -14.08 -13.34
N LEU A 13 24.13 -13.67 -12.39
CA LEU A 13 24.34 -12.25 -12.04
C LEU A 13 24.99 -11.48 -13.20
N THR A 14 25.84 -12.11 -13.99
CA THR A 14 26.47 -11.48 -15.16
C THR A 14 25.64 -11.60 -16.44
N GLY A 15 24.47 -12.24 -16.40
CA GLY A 15 23.67 -12.51 -17.61
C GLY A 15 24.43 -13.37 -18.62
N PHE A 16 25.06 -14.46 -18.15
CA PHE A 16 25.94 -15.36 -18.89
C PHE A 16 27.12 -14.62 -19.53
N GLY A 17 27.78 -13.74 -18.77
CA GLY A 17 28.95 -12.99 -19.21
C GLY A 17 28.66 -11.74 -20.05
N ARG A 18 27.38 -11.41 -20.32
CA ARG A 18 27.01 -10.18 -21.07
C ARG A 18 27.22 -8.90 -20.27
N ASN A 19 27.21 -8.99 -18.94
CA ASN A 19 27.55 -7.89 -18.02
C ASN A 19 28.51 -8.40 -16.91
N PRO A 20 29.83 -8.33 -17.12
CA PRO A 20 30.81 -8.77 -16.12
C PRO A 20 30.72 -7.99 -14.79
N ARG A 21 30.17 -6.77 -14.81
CA ARG A 21 29.95 -5.97 -13.60
C ARG A 21 28.74 -6.42 -12.79
N GLY A 22 27.91 -7.32 -13.31
CA GLY A 22 26.66 -7.75 -12.68
C GLY A 22 26.81 -8.26 -11.24
N VAL A 23 27.92 -8.94 -10.92
CA VAL A 23 28.23 -9.37 -9.55
C VAL A 23 28.40 -8.16 -8.62
N VAL A 24 29.19 -7.16 -9.02
CA VAL A 24 29.40 -5.94 -8.22
C VAL A 24 28.14 -5.09 -8.16
N ASP A 25 27.43 -4.98 -9.28
CA ASP A 25 26.19 -4.21 -9.37
C ASP A 25 25.08 -4.80 -8.49
N SER A 26 25.06 -6.12 -8.29
CA SER A 26 24.13 -6.75 -7.32
C SER A 26 24.38 -6.31 -5.88
N PHE A 27 25.64 -6.07 -5.49
CA PHE A 27 25.95 -5.53 -4.16
C PHE A 27 25.62 -4.03 -4.10
N ARG A 28 25.95 -3.28 -5.15
CA ARG A 28 25.65 -1.84 -5.23
C ARG A 28 24.16 -1.56 -5.23
N ALA A 29 23.34 -2.48 -5.73
CA ALA A 29 21.88 -2.38 -5.70
C ALA A 29 21.32 -2.23 -4.28
N TYR A 30 22.06 -2.65 -3.23
CA TYR A 30 21.65 -2.47 -1.83
C TYR A 30 21.96 -1.06 -1.27
N ILE A 31 22.89 -0.30 -1.87
CA ILE A 31 23.30 1.01 -1.36
C ILE A 31 22.10 1.97 -1.21
N PRO A 32 21.24 2.16 -2.23
CA PRO A 32 20.08 3.04 -2.09
C PRO A 32 19.14 2.65 -0.94
N TRP A 33 19.02 1.34 -0.65
CA TRP A 33 18.19 0.85 0.45
C TRP A 33 18.80 1.14 1.82
N VAL A 34 20.12 1.01 1.95
CA VAL A 34 20.84 1.39 3.18
C VAL A 34 20.74 2.88 3.43
N THR A 35 20.88 3.71 2.40
CA THR A 35 20.68 5.16 2.50
C THR A 35 19.26 5.49 2.98
N ARG A 36 18.23 4.91 2.35
CA ARG A 36 16.82 5.10 2.76
C ARG A 36 16.54 4.59 4.17
N ALA A 37 17.18 3.51 4.61
CA ALA A 37 17.02 2.99 5.96
C ALA A 37 17.47 3.98 7.05
N GLY A 38 18.43 4.85 6.73
CA GLY A 38 18.92 5.94 7.59
C GLY A 38 18.20 7.27 7.40
N GLU A 39 17.38 7.44 6.36
CA GLU A 39 16.65 8.68 6.09
C GLU A 39 15.49 8.88 7.08
N THR A 40 15.43 10.08 7.67
CA THR A 40 14.56 10.41 8.81
C THR A 40 13.30 11.17 8.41
N GLY A 41 12.75 10.92 7.23
CA GLY A 41 11.54 11.59 6.73
C GLY A 41 10.24 11.10 7.39
N LEU A 42 9.14 11.19 6.63
CA LEU A 42 7.76 10.83 7.03
C LEU A 42 7.60 9.36 7.53
N HIS A 43 8.62 8.52 7.32
CA HIS A 43 8.67 7.09 7.65
C HIS A 43 9.42 6.77 8.94
N ARG A 44 9.86 7.79 9.70
CA ARG A 44 10.59 7.56 10.95
C ARG A 44 9.62 7.17 12.06
N HIS A 45 9.73 5.94 12.55
CA HIS A 45 8.88 5.43 13.62
C HIS A 45 9.69 4.90 14.80
N THR A 46 9.05 4.87 15.98
CA THR A 46 9.67 4.38 17.22
C THR A 46 10.06 2.90 17.12
N PHE A 47 10.92 2.45 18.04
CA PHE A 47 11.34 1.05 18.10
C PHE A 47 10.14 0.10 18.26
N LEU A 48 9.18 0.45 19.12
CA LEU A 48 8.01 -0.37 19.39
C LEU A 48 6.88 -0.24 18.35
N TYR A 49 7.11 0.47 17.24
CA TYR A 49 6.09 0.74 16.22
C TYR A 49 5.30 -0.50 15.80
N TYR A 50 5.98 -1.59 15.40
CA TYR A 50 5.30 -2.79 14.93
C TYR A 50 4.51 -3.49 16.03
N LEU A 51 5.02 -3.49 17.26
CA LEU A 51 4.30 -4.09 18.39
C LEU A 51 3.09 -3.24 18.80
N ALA A 52 3.20 -1.91 18.74
CA ALA A 52 2.08 -1.00 18.96
C ALA A 52 0.99 -1.20 17.90
N LEU A 53 1.39 -1.26 16.62
CA LEU A 53 0.52 -1.50 15.47
C LEU A 53 -0.32 -2.78 15.64
N LEU A 54 0.30 -3.85 16.13
CA LEU A 54 -0.35 -5.14 16.39
C LEU A 54 -1.16 -5.15 17.70
N ALA A 55 -0.70 -4.46 18.73
CA ALA A 55 -1.34 -4.48 20.05
C ALA A 55 -2.67 -3.74 20.01
N TYR A 56 -2.68 -2.50 19.54
CA TYR A 56 -3.87 -1.66 19.55
C TYR A 56 -3.67 -0.40 18.70
N GLU A 57 -4.54 -0.20 17.72
CA GLU A 57 -4.62 1.01 16.91
C GLU A 57 -6.07 1.49 16.84
N HIS A 58 -6.27 2.79 17.03
CA HIS A 58 -7.59 3.40 16.93
C HIS A 58 -7.47 4.83 16.39
N TYR A 59 -8.10 5.06 15.24
CA TYR A 59 -8.21 6.38 14.63
C TYR A 59 -9.64 6.92 14.81
N PRO A 60 -9.82 8.25 14.88
CA PRO A 60 -11.14 8.85 14.92
C PRO A 60 -12.01 8.36 13.76
N ARG A 61 -13.23 7.91 14.06
CA ARG A 61 -14.21 7.37 13.09
C ARG A 61 -13.77 6.07 12.37
N ALA A 62 -12.74 5.39 12.87
CA ALA A 62 -12.33 4.07 12.41
C ALA A 62 -12.66 3.00 13.46
N PRO A 63 -12.84 1.73 13.07
CA PRO A 63 -12.90 0.65 14.05
C PRO A 63 -11.58 0.51 14.80
N ILE A 64 -11.62 -0.17 15.94
CA ILE A 64 -10.41 -0.58 16.66
C ILE A 64 -9.75 -1.72 15.89
N PHE A 65 -8.44 -1.60 15.65
CA PHE A 65 -7.61 -2.65 15.08
C PHE A 65 -6.71 -3.24 16.16
N SER A 66 -6.70 -4.56 16.29
CA SER A 66 -5.85 -5.26 17.26
C SER A 66 -5.68 -6.73 16.88
N GLU A 67 -4.42 -7.13 16.76
CA GLU A 67 -3.93 -8.51 16.65
C GLU A 67 -3.46 -9.03 18.03
N GLY A 68 -3.92 -8.40 19.12
CA GLY A 68 -3.48 -8.70 20.49
C GLY A 68 -3.68 -10.17 20.89
N VAL A 69 -4.68 -10.85 20.32
CA VAL A 69 -4.89 -12.30 20.51
C VAL A 69 -3.68 -13.10 20.02
N ILE A 70 -3.14 -12.77 18.85
CA ILE A 70 -1.93 -13.40 18.31
C ILE A 70 -0.74 -13.10 19.21
N LEU A 71 -0.56 -11.84 19.62
CA LEU A 71 0.56 -11.44 20.49
C LEU A 71 0.56 -12.21 21.82
N LEU A 72 -0.58 -12.28 22.49
CA LEU A 72 -0.72 -12.97 23.78
C LEU A 72 -0.46 -14.47 23.63
N LEU A 73 -1.06 -15.11 22.63
CA LEU A 73 -0.85 -16.54 22.40
C LEU A 73 0.59 -16.84 21.96
N ALA A 74 1.22 -15.96 21.17
CA ALA A 74 2.62 -16.10 20.77
C ALA A 74 3.57 -16.04 21.96
N LEU A 75 3.29 -15.20 22.97
CA LEU A 75 4.04 -15.15 24.23
C LEU A 75 3.88 -16.46 25.01
N VAL A 76 2.65 -16.98 25.13
CA VAL A 76 2.38 -18.27 25.78
C VAL A 76 3.10 -19.41 25.04
N GLY A 77 3.01 -19.45 23.72
CA GLY A 77 3.67 -20.44 22.88
C GLY A 77 5.19 -20.36 22.97
N SER A 78 5.76 -19.17 23.06
CA SER A 78 7.19 -18.96 23.27
C SER A 78 7.66 -19.55 24.60
N GLY A 79 6.89 -19.35 25.68
CA GLY A 79 7.17 -19.98 26.97
C GLY A 79 7.01 -21.51 26.94
N ALA A 80 5.97 -21.99 26.25
CA ALA A 80 5.70 -23.42 26.08
C ALA A 80 6.78 -24.14 25.26
N ALA A 81 7.37 -23.47 24.27
CA ALA A 81 8.40 -24.02 23.39
C ALA A 81 9.57 -24.66 24.16
N PHE A 82 9.98 -24.05 25.26
CA PHE A 82 11.08 -24.54 26.09
C PHE A 82 10.73 -25.78 26.94
N ARG A 83 9.44 -26.09 27.10
CA ARG A 83 8.96 -27.29 27.83
C ARG A 83 8.80 -28.51 26.94
N LEU A 84 8.82 -28.33 25.62
CA LEU A 84 8.75 -29.43 24.65
C LEU A 84 10.03 -30.29 24.69
N ARG A 85 10.00 -31.44 24.02
CA ARG A 85 11.15 -32.37 23.95
C ARG A 85 11.45 -32.78 22.51
N GLY A 86 12.68 -33.24 22.27
CA GLY A 86 13.13 -33.75 20.97
C GLY A 86 13.12 -32.70 19.86
N THR A 87 12.90 -33.16 18.63
CA THR A 87 12.90 -32.33 17.41
C THR A 87 11.83 -31.23 17.43
N VAL A 88 10.69 -31.48 18.07
CA VAL A 88 9.61 -30.48 18.20
C VAL A 88 10.09 -29.28 19.01
N ARG A 89 10.85 -29.50 20.08
CA ARG A 89 11.48 -28.41 20.85
C ARG A 89 12.45 -27.61 19.98
N GLN A 90 13.29 -28.29 19.19
CA GLN A 90 14.27 -27.62 18.33
C GLN A 90 13.57 -26.68 17.34
N PHE A 91 12.50 -27.15 16.71
CA PHE A 91 11.70 -26.33 15.79
C PHE A 91 10.97 -25.18 16.51
N ALA A 92 10.35 -25.43 17.66
CA ALA A 92 9.65 -24.38 18.42
C ALA A 92 10.62 -23.30 18.92
N VAL A 93 11.79 -23.68 19.44
CA VAL A 93 12.84 -22.74 19.85
C VAL A 93 13.38 -21.98 18.64
N PHE A 94 13.57 -22.63 17.49
CA PHE A 94 13.91 -21.95 16.25
C PHE A 94 12.87 -20.89 15.89
N LEU A 95 11.57 -21.19 15.96
CA LEU A 95 10.50 -20.21 15.71
C LEU A 95 10.56 -19.03 16.68
N VAL A 96 10.83 -19.26 17.96
CA VAL A 96 11.02 -18.20 18.96
C VAL A 96 12.19 -17.30 18.57
N LEU A 97 13.36 -17.88 18.30
CA LEU A 97 14.56 -17.13 17.93
C LEU A 97 14.39 -16.39 16.60
N TYR A 98 13.79 -17.03 15.60
CA TYR A 98 13.47 -16.43 14.31
C TYR A 98 12.54 -15.23 14.48
N THR A 99 11.42 -15.41 15.17
CA THR A 99 10.41 -14.35 15.37
C THR A 99 10.99 -13.19 16.18
N ALA A 100 11.74 -13.48 17.25
CA ALA A 100 12.41 -12.46 18.05
C ALA A 100 13.45 -11.69 17.22
N THR A 101 14.29 -12.40 16.46
CA THR A 101 15.34 -11.80 15.62
C THR A 101 14.74 -10.91 14.55
N ILE A 102 13.75 -11.39 13.79
CA ILE A 102 13.07 -10.59 12.77
C ILE A 102 12.39 -9.37 13.41
N THR A 103 11.69 -9.55 14.53
CA THR A 103 11.05 -8.43 15.24
C THR A 103 12.07 -7.37 15.66
N LEU A 104 13.21 -7.80 16.24
CA LEU A 104 14.30 -6.91 16.66
C LEU A 104 14.92 -6.18 15.48
N LEU A 105 15.25 -6.88 14.40
CA LEU A 105 15.89 -6.31 13.21
C LEU A 105 14.99 -5.26 12.55
N TYR A 106 13.72 -5.56 12.31
CA TYR A 106 12.78 -4.59 11.74
C TYR A 106 12.48 -3.43 12.69
N SER A 107 12.43 -3.68 14.00
CA SER A 107 12.22 -2.62 15.00
C SER A 107 13.39 -1.65 15.12
N ALA A 108 14.62 -2.15 14.92
CA ALA A 108 15.84 -1.36 15.00
C ALA A 108 16.01 -0.38 13.81
N ILE A 109 15.48 -0.70 12.63
CA ILE A 109 15.55 0.16 11.45
C ILE A 109 14.58 1.36 11.64
N PRO A 110 15.04 2.62 11.64
CA PRO A 110 14.18 3.78 11.87
C PRO A 110 13.11 3.99 10.79
N TYR A 111 13.49 3.79 9.52
CA TYR A 111 12.56 3.83 8.39
C TYR A 111 11.65 2.60 8.43
N LYS A 112 10.37 2.79 8.73
CA LYS A 112 9.39 1.69 8.86
C LYS A 112 8.19 1.90 7.94
N THR A 113 7.70 0.79 7.42
CA THR A 113 6.48 0.71 6.63
C THR A 113 5.57 -0.39 7.19
N PRO A 114 4.26 -0.18 7.28
CA PRO A 114 3.36 -1.07 8.02
C PRO A 114 3.29 -2.48 7.43
N TRP A 115 3.39 -2.65 6.11
CA TRP A 115 3.34 -3.97 5.46
C TRP A 115 4.47 -4.93 5.87
N CYS A 116 5.57 -4.43 6.42
CA CYS A 116 6.64 -5.28 6.96
C CYS A 116 6.18 -6.10 8.18
N VAL A 117 5.10 -5.68 8.86
CA VAL A 117 4.51 -6.42 9.98
C VAL A 117 4.09 -7.84 9.60
N LEU A 118 3.79 -8.09 8.32
CA LEU A 118 3.48 -9.44 7.81
C LEU A 118 4.61 -10.44 8.10
N GLN A 119 5.87 -9.99 8.02
CA GLN A 119 7.03 -10.85 8.31
C GLN A 119 7.10 -11.25 9.78
N LEU A 120 6.65 -10.38 10.68
CA LEU A 120 6.57 -10.64 12.11
C LEU A 120 5.37 -11.55 12.42
N LEU A 121 4.21 -11.27 11.80
CA LEU A 121 2.97 -12.02 11.99
C LEU A 121 3.09 -13.48 11.61
N ILE A 122 3.86 -13.85 10.58
CA ILE A 122 4.06 -15.27 10.20
C ILE A 122 4.62 -16.07 11.40
N GLY A 123 5.71 -15.59 12.00
CA GLY A 123 6.33 -16.26 13.14
C GLY A 123 5.45 -16.24 14.39
N MET A 124 4.85 -15.08 14.69
CA MET A 124 3.94 -14.92 15.82
C MET A 124 2.69 -15.81 15.70
N SER A 125 2.13 -16.00 14.50
CA SER A 125 0.95 -16.85 14.28
C SER A 125 1.25 -18.32 14.53
N LEU A 126 2.43 -18.81 14.12
CA LEU A 126 2.86 -20.17 14.40
C LEU A 126 3.06 -20.40 15.91
N LEU A 127 3.70 -19.44 16.59
CA LEU A 127 3.84 -19.47 18.05
C LEU A 127 2.49 -19.35 18.77
N ALA A 128 1.55 -18.57 18.24
CA ALA A 128 0.20 -18.46 18.77
C ALA A 128 -0.54 -19.80 18.69
N GLY A 129 -0.38 -20.55 17.60
CA GLY A 129 -0.89 -21.93 17.49
C GLY A 129 -0.33 -22.85 18.58
N LEU A 130 0.98 -22.78 18.84
CA LEU A 130 1.61 -23.53 19.93
C LEU A 130 1.09 -23.09 21.31
N GLY A 131 0.87 -21.79 21.50
CA GLY A 131 0.29 -21.26 22.74
C GLY A 131 -1.14 -21.74 22.98
N ALA A 132 -1.98 -21.73 21.94
CA ALA A 132 -3.35 -22.25 22.00
C ALA A 132 -3.37 -23.74 22.36
N GLU A 133 -2.51 -24.54 21.72
CA GLU A 133 -2.37 -25.97 22.04
C GLU A 133 -1.92 -26.20 23.49
N HIS A 134 -0.96 -25.40 23.97
CA HIS A 134 -0.49 -25.48 25.35
C HIS A 134 -1.60 -25.20 26.36
N LEU A 135 -2.42 -24.17 26.12
CA LEU A 135 -3.55 -23.82 27.00
C LEU A 135 -4.58 -24.94 27.05
N LEU A 136 -4.93 -25.52 25.90
CA LEU A 136 -5.88 -26.64 25.80
C LEU A 136 -5.39 -27.89 26.53
N ARG A 137 -4.08 -28.14 26.55
CA ARG A 137 -3.48 -29.28 27.27
C ARG A 137 -3.32 -29.04 28.76
N TYR A 138 -3.08 -27.80 29.16
CA TYR A 138 -2.82 -27.44 30.56
C TYR A 138 -4.11 -27.38 31.39
N VAL A 139 -5.20 -26.88 30.79
CA VAL A 139 -6.50 -26.80 31.45
C VAL A 139 -7.17 -28.18 31.45
N ARG A 140 -7.49 -28.68 32.65
CA ARG A 140 -8.18 -29.96 32.84
C ARG A 140 -9.66 -29.77 33.14
N GLY A 141 -10.48 -30.75 32.78
CA GLY A 141 -11.92 -30.76 33.03
C GLY A 141 -12.75 -30.14 31.90
N ILE A 142 -14.00 -30.58 31.78
CA ILE A 142 -14.87 -30.24 30.64
C ILE A 142 -15.21 -28.75 30.59
N VAL A 143 -15.47 -28.14 31.76
CA VAL A 143 -15.83 -26.71 31.86
C VAL A 143 -14.64 -25.83 31.50
N GLY A 144 -13.46 -26.11 32.07
CA GLY A 144 -12.24 -25.36 31.76
C GLY A 144 -11.86 -25.45 30.28
N SER A 145 -11.92 -26.65 29.71
CA SER A 145 -11.68 -26.86 28.28
C SER A 145 -12.69 -26.10 27.41
N ALA A 146 -13.99 -26.14 27.76
CA ALA A 146 -15.02 -25.40 27.05
C ALA A 146 -14.78 -23.87 27.09
N VAL A 147 -14.32 -23.32 28.22
CA VAL A 147 -13.97 -21.90 28.33
C VAL A 147 -12.78 -21.55 27.44
N VAL A 148 -11.72 -22.38 27.42
CA VAL A 148 -10.57 -22.15 26.54
C VAL A 148 -10.99 -22.20 25.07
N TRP A 149 -11.78 -23.21 24.68
CA TRP A 149 -12.32 -23.30 23.32
C TRP A 149 -13.19 -22.10 22.94
N ALA A 150 -14.07 -21.65 23.84
CA ALA A 150 -14.89 -20.47 23.61
C ALA A 150 -14.03 -19.20 23.44
N ALA A 151 -12.99 -19.03 24.27
CA ALA A 151 -12.07 -17.90 24.17
C ALA A 151 -11.26 -17.92 22.87
N LEU A 152 -10.74 -19.09 22.47
CA LEU A 152 -10.05 -19.25 21.19
C LEU A 152 -10.99 -18.99 20.01
N GLY A 153 -12.23 -19.50 20.07
CA GLY A 153 -13.26 -19.25 19.06
C GLY A 153 -13.60 -17.77 18.92
N ALA A 154 -13.79 -17.06 20.04
CA ALA A 154 -13.99 -15.62 20.05
C ALA A 154 -12.77 -14.87 19.47
N GLY A 155 -11.56 -15.33 19.78
CA GLY A 155 -10.32 -14.82 19.19
C GLY A 155 -10.27 -14.99 17.68
N VAL A 156 -10.63 -16.16 17.14
CA VAL A 156 -10.67 -16.40 15.69
C VAL A 156 -11.72 -15.51 15.02
N VAL A 157 -12.91 -15.38 15.59
CA VAL A 157 -13.96 -14.48 15.06
C VAL A 157 -13.49 -13.03 15.08
N TRP A 158 -12.82 -12.60 16.15
CA TRP A 158 -12.23 -11.26 16.25
C TRP A 158 -11.20 -11.02 15.15
N LEU A 159 -10.22 -11.92 14.99
CA LEU A 159 -9.17 -11.81 13.97
C LEU A 159 -9.74 -11.86 12.54
N GLY A 160 -10.73 -12.72 12.30
CA GLY A 160 -11.45 -12.76 11.02
C GLY A 160 -12.18 -11.45 10.70
N ARG A 161 -12.81 -10.85 11.71
CA ARG A 161 -13.41 -9.51 11.58
C ARG A 161 -12.36 -8.44 11.31
N GLN A 162 -11.21 -8.48 11.98
CA GLN A 162 -10.10 -7.54 11.75
C GLN A 162 -9.59 -7.62 10.30
N ALA A 163 -9.35 -8.84 9.80
CA ALA A 163 -8.94 -9.08 8.43
C ALA A 163 -9.97 -8.57 7.40
N TYR A 164 -11.26 -8.82 7.65
CA TYR A 164 -12.34 -8.32 6.80
C TYR A 164 -12.43 -6.79 6.79
N LEU A 165 -12.33 -6.15 7.95
CA LEU A 165 -12.36 -4.69 8.05
C LEU A 165 -11.16 -4.05 7.34
N ALA A 166 -9.95 -4.56 7.58
CA ALA A 166 -8.73 -4.02 7.00
C ALA A 166 -8.68 -4.24 5.47
N SER A 167 -9.18 -5.37 4.97
CA SER A 167 -8.99 -5.75 3.57
C SER A 167 -10.17 -5.40 2.66
N ILE A 168 -11.40 -5.38 3.19
CA ILE A 168 -12.63 -5.25 2.38
C ILE A 168 -13.37 -3.96 2.68
N VAL A 169 -13.60 -3.63 3.96
CA VAL A 169 -14.43 -2.46 4.33
C VAL A 169 -13.63 -1.16 4.28
N TYR A 170 -12.38 -1.18 4.75
CA TYR A 170 -11.52 -0.01 4.86
C TYR A 170 -10.17 -0.17 4.12
N PRO A 171 -10.12 -0.72 2.89
CA PRO A 171 -8.86 -1.07 2.22
C PRO A 171 -7.95 0.13 1.96
N THR A 172 -8.54 1.30 1.76
CA THR A 172 -7.81 2.55 1.43
C THR A 172 -8.09 3.68 2.40
N ALA A 173 -8.83 3.42 3.49
CA ALA A 173 -9.24 4.46 4.41
C ALA A 173 -8.06 4.94 5.26
N ALA A 174 -8.00 6.24 5.55
CA ALA A 174 -6.93 6.82 6.38
C ALA A 174 -6.88 6.23 7.80
N GLY A 175 -8.00 5.71 8.31
CA GLY A 175 -8.06 5.05 9.61
C GLY A 175 -7.67 3.57 9.62
N ASN A 176 -7.26 3.00 8.48
CA ASN A 176 -6.72 1.64 8.43
C ASN A 176 -5.21 1.69 8.69
N PRO A 177 -4.71 1.14 9.82
CA PRO A 177 -3.31 1.23 10.21
C PRO A 177 -2.35 0.50 9.25
N TYR A 178 -2.86 -0.42 8.44
CA TYR A 178 -2.07 -1.19 7.47
C TYR A 178 -2.00 -0.51 6.10
N ALA A 179 -2.91 0.45 5.83
CA ALA A 179 -2.92 1.24 4.61
C ALA A 179 -1.93 2.40 4.75
N TYR A 180 -1.14 2.67 3.71
CA TYR A 180 -0.06 3.66 3.76
C TYR A 180 0.02 4.54 2.51
N ALA A 181 0.40 3.97 1.36
CA ALA A 181 0.58 4.69 0.09
C ALA A 181 -0.25 4.06 -1.05
N GLN A 182 -1.42 3.55 -0.71
CA GLN A 182 -2.32 2.90 -1.65
C GLN A 182 -2.98 3.91 -2.58
N THR A 183 -3.18 3.51 -3.83
CA THR A 183 -4.09 4.18 -4.75
C THR A 183 -5.49 4.22 -4.13
N VAL A 184 -6.11 5.40 -4.10
CA VAL A 184 -7.49 5.54 -3.61
C VAL A 184 -8.50 5.31 -4.75
N PRO A 185 -9.76 4.93 -4.46
CA PRO A 185 -10.76 4.66 -5.50
C PRO A 185 -10.98 5.82 -6.47
N ASP A 186 -10.69 7.04 -6.00
CA ASP A 186 -10.84 8.26 -6.76
C ASP A 186 -9.88 8.37 -7.96
N ALA A 187 -8.72 7.71 -7.91
CA ALA A 187 -7.83 7.57 -9.07
C ALA A 187 -8.50 6.84 -10.25
N VAL A 188 -9.32 5.82 -9.95
CA VAL A 188 -10.09 5.09 -10.97
C VAL A 188 -11.19 6.01 -11.53
N LYS A 189 -11.86 6.76 -10.66
CA LYS A 189 -12.90 7.73 -11.07
C LYS A 189 -12.31 8.81 -11.97
N LEU A 190 -11.16 9.36 -11.60
CA LEU A 190 -10.39 10.32 -12.40
C LEU A 190 -10.07 9.77 -13.79
N GLY A 191 -9.51 8.55 -13.85
CA GLY A 191 -9.22 7.90 -15.13
C GLY A 191 -10.46 7.75 -16.02
N ARG A 192 -11.57 7.26 -15.45
CA ARG A 192 -12.85 7.15 -16.17
C ARG A 192 -13.37 8.51 -16.62
N ARG A 193 -13.28 9.52 -15.76
CA ARG A 193 -13.73 10.88 -16.04
C ARG A 193 -13.02 11.48 -17.24
N ILE A 194 -11.69 11.33 -17.30
CA ILE A 194 -10.88 11.83 -18.41
C ILE A 194 -11.25 11.13 -19.72
N VAL A 195 -11.43 9.81 -19.70
CA VAL A 195 -11.85 9.04 -20.89
C VAL A 195 -13.25 9.42 -21.35
N GLU A 196 -14.17 9.66 -20.42
CA GLU A 196 -15.54 10.12 -20.72
C GLU A 196 -15.53 11.52 -21.37
N LEU A 197 -14.77 12.45 -20.80
CA LEU A 197 -14.58 13.79 -21.36
C LEU A 197 -13.97 13.73 -22.76
N ALA A 198 -12.90 12.95 -22.94
CA ALA A 198 -12.26 12.76 -24.23
C ALA A 198 -13.23 12.20 -25.28
N SER A 199 -14.10 11.26 -24.89
CA SER A 199 -15.09 10.63 -25.79
C SER A 199 -16.17 11.58 -26.29
N ALA A 200 -16.44 12.67 -25.56
CA ALA A 200 -17.40 13.70 -25.98
C ALA A 200 -16.86 14.63 -27.08
N GLY A 201 -15.53 14.76 -27.18
CA GLY A 201 -14.89 15.62 -28.16
C GLY A 201 -14.79 14.98 -29.55
N PRO A 202 -14.58 15.79 -30.60
CA PRO A 202 -14.41 15.28 -31.97
C PRO A 202 -13.16 14.41 -32.11
N LEU A 203 -12.13 14.66 -31.30
CA LEU A 203 -10.87 13.91 -31.32
C LEU A 203 -10.96 12.54 -30.61
N ARG A 204 -11.99 12.31 -29.78
CA ARG A 204 -12.18 11.06 -29.03
C ARG A 204 -10.90 10.63 -28.29
N MET A 205 -10.36 9.46 -28.59
CA MET A 205 -9.14 8.93 -27.97
C MET A 205 -7.86 9.71 -28.32
N HIS A 206 -7.93 10.56 -29.37
CA HIS A 206 -6.87 11.49 -29.75
C HIS A 206 -6.97 12.85 -29.06
N THR A 207 -7.85 12.99 -28.07
CA THR A 207 -7.95 14.21 -27.28
C THR A 207 -6.64 14.41 -26.51
N PRO A 208 -5.92 15.52 -26.70
CA PRO A 208 -4.68 15.77 -25.98
C PRO A 208 -5.00 15.97 -24.48
N VAL A 209 -4.23 15.30 -23.63
CA VAL A 209 -4.35 15.37 -22.17
C VAL A 209 -2.98 15.65 -21.57
N TYR A 210 -2.91 16.65 -20.69
CA TYR A 210 -1.68 16.94 -19.96
C TYR A 210 -1.80 16.50 -18.50
N VAL A 211 -0.88 15.66 -18.00
CA VAL A 211 -0.74 15.35 -16.57
C VAL A 211 0.47 16.11 -16.01
N ILE A 212 0.23 17.02 -15.06
CA ILE A 212 1.25 17.89 -14.47
C ILE A 212 1.35 17.60 -12.97
N SER A 213 2.51 17.19 -12.49
CA SER A 213 2.78 16.92 -11.07
C SER A 213 4.00 17.72 -10.61
N THR A 214 4.18 17.88 -9.31
CA THR A 214 5.41 18.44 -8.71
C THR A 214 6.57 17.43 -8.69
N ASP A 215 6.27 16.15 -8.91
CA ASP A 215 7.24 15.05 -9.01
C ASP A 215 7.07 14.24 -10.31
N ALA A 216 8.05 13.39 -10.61
CA ALA A 216 8.01 12.51 -11.78
C ALA A 216 7.19 11.22 -11.55
N TYR A 217 6.45 11.11 -10.44
CA TYR A 217 5.74 9.90 -10.04
C TYR A 217 4.23 10.00 -10.32
N TYR A 218 3.90 9.84 -11.60
CA TYR A 218 2.54 9.93 -12.15
C TYR A 218 1.68 8.69 -11.95
N TRP A 219 2.25 7.58 -11.48
CA TRP A 219 1.49 6.34 -11.29
C TRP A 219 0.40 6.51 -10.23
N PRO A 220 -0.80 5.93 -10.44
CA PRO A 220 -1.19 5.02 -11.52
C PRO A 220 -1.81 5.63 -12.79
N LEU A 221 -1.79 6.96 -13.00
CA LEU A 221 -2.48 7.58 -14.13
C LEU A 221 -2.11 7.02 -15.52
N PRO A 222 -0.84 6.72 -15.85
CA PRO A 222 -0.50 6.09 -17.12
C PRO A 222 -1.26 4.81 -17.42
N TRP A 223 -1.57 4.00 -16.39
CA TRP A 223 -2.38 2.79 -16.58
C TRP A 223 -3.81 3.14 -16.99
N TYR A 224 -4.46 4.08 -16.30
CA TYR A 224 -5.85 4.42 -16.59
C TYR A 224 -6.02 5.20 -17.91
N LEU A 225 -4.99 5.94 -18.31
CA LEU A 225 -5.00 6.76 -19.53
C LEU A 225 -4.42 6.05 -20.75
N ARG A 226 -4.00 4.78 -20.64
CA ARG A 226 -3.36 3.98 -21.71
C ARG A 226 -4.15 3.89 -23.03
N GLY A 227 -5.45 4.16 -23.00
CA GLY A 227 -6.31 4.17 -24.20
C GLY A 227 -6.26 5.48 -24.99
N LEU A 228 -5.68 6.54 -24.42
CA LEU A 228 -5.46 7.82 -25.08
C LEU A 228 -4.05 7.84 -25.65
N ASP A 229 -3.92 8.20 -26.93
CA ASP A 229 -2.62 8.17 -27.62
C ASP A 229 -1.86 9.51 -27.54
N ARG A 230 -2.50 10.56 -27.00
CA ARG A 230 -1.93 11.91 -26.83
C ARG A 230 -1.92 12.37 -25.38
N VAL A 231 -1.24 11.61 -24.53
CA VAL A 231 -1.00 11.98 -23.13
C VAL A 231 0.46 12.37 -22.96
N GLY A 232 0.72 13.51 -22.35
CA GLY A 232 2.06 13.83 -21.85
C GLY A 232 2.09 13.94 -20.33
N TYR A 233 3.31 13.99 -19.80
CA TYR A 233 3.59 14.05 -18.38
C TYR A 233 4.67 15.10 -18.13
N TRP A 234 4.39 16.08 -17.26
CA TRP A 234 5.32 17.16 -16.94
C TRP A 234 5.50 17.28 -15.43
N THR A 235 6.72 17.62 -15.00
CA THR A 235 7.06 17.96 -13.62
C THR A 235 6.93 19.47 -13.33
N GLN A 236 6.64 20.24 -14.37
CA GLN A 236 6.51 21.69 -14.34
C GLN A 236 5.44 22.11 -15.36
N VAL A 237 4.82 23.27 -15.14
CA VAL A 237 3.83 23.80 -16.07
C VAL A 237 4.51 24.13 -17.41
N PRO A 238 4.12 23.48 -18.53
CA PRO A 238 4.74 23.73 -19.82
C PRO A 238 4.45 25.15 -20.33
N THR A 239 5.36 25.68 -21.15
CA THR A 239 5.26 27.03 -21.75
C THR A 239 4.50 27.04 -23.09
N GLY A 240 4.21 25.87 -23.66
CA GLY A 240 3.49 25.71 -24.92
C GLY A 240 1.97 25.82 -24.79
N PRO A 241 1.23 25.60 -25.90
CA PRO A 241 -0.23 25.62 -25.89
C PRO A 241 -0.78 24.53 -24.96
N MET A 242 -1.78 24.89 -24.16
CA MET A 242 -2.46 23.97 -23.27
C MET A 242 -3.39 23.01 -24.04
N PRO A 243 -3.49 21.74 -23.61
CA PRO A 243 -4.27 20.69 -24.28
C PRO A 243 -5.78 20.85 -24.03
N SER A 244 -6.61 19.93 -24.53
CA SER A 244 -8.04 19.98 -24.26
C SER A 244 -8.41 19.64 -22.80
N ILE A 245 -7.59 18.83 -22.13
CA ILE A 245 -7.75 18.43 -20.73
C ILE A 245 -6.41 18.58 -19.99
N VAL A 246 -6.40 19.25 -18.85
CA VAL A 246 -5.24 19.34 -17.94
C VAL A 246 -5.60 18.67 -16.62
N VAL A 247 -4.76 17.76 -16.17
CA VAL A 247 -4.83 17.07 -14.88
C VAL A 247 -3.60 17.51 -14.09
N ALA A 248 -3.77 18.30 -13.05
CA ALA A 248 -2.65 18.94 -12.36
C ALA A 248 -2.67 18.68 -10.86
N SER A 249 -1.50 18.58 -10.21
CA SER A 249 -1.43 18.61 -8.75
C SER A 249 -2.03 19.90 -8.21
N ALA A 250 -2.83 19.83 -7.14
CA ALA A 250 -3.40 21.00 -6.48
C ALA A 250 -2.31 21.96 -5.95
N ASP A 251 -1.09 21.48 -5.72
CA ASP A 251 0.06 22.33 -5.35
C ASP A 251 0.45 23.35 -6.44
N LEU A 252 -0.03 23.16 -7.67
CA LEU A 252 0.25 24.03 -8.82
C LEU A 252 -0.89 25.00 -9.13
N ASP A 253 -1.96 25.03 -8.32
CA ASP A 253 -3.15 25.83 -8.55
C ASP A 253 -2.83 27.33 -8.74
N GLU A 254 -2.03 27.92 -7.84
CA GLU A 254 -1.64 29.33 -7.90
C GLU A 254 -0.96 29.72 -9.23
N VAL A 255 -0.24 28.78 -9.86
CA VAL A 255 0.49 29.00 -11.11
C VAL A 255 -0.38 28.68 -12.34
N LEU A 256 -1.30 27.72 -12.21
CA LEU A 256 -2.14 27.23 -13.32
C LEU A 256 -3.41 28.03 -13.49
N THR A 257 -4.09 28.41 -12.40
CA THR A 257 -5.35 29.13 -12.45
C THR A 257 -5.27 30.39 -13.32
N PRO A 258 -4.28 31.29 -13.15
CA PRO A 258 -4.17 32.48 -14.01
C PRO A 258 -3.98 32.18 -15.50
N LYS A 259 -3.45 31.00 -15.86
CA LYS A 259 -3.23 30.59 -17.26
C LYS A 259 -4.44 29.93 -17.90
N LEU A 260 -5.31 29.32 -17.09
CA LEU A 260 -6.40 28.46 -17.57
C LEU A 260 -7.79 29.10 -17.42
N ASN A 261 -7.99 30.00 -16.46
CA ASN A 261 -9.33 30.47 -16.06
C ASN A 261 -10.15 31.13 -17.19
N ASP A 262 -9.50 31.70 -18.21
CA ASP A 262 -10.20 32.35 -19.33
C ASP A 262 -10.84 31.35 -20.31
N ALA A 263 -10.28 30.15 -20.45
CA ALA A 263 -10.65 29.19 -21.49
C ALA A 263 -11.03 27.79 -20.97
N TYR A 264 -10.79 27.52 -19.69
CA TYR A 264 -10.99 26.23 -19.04
C TYR A 264 -11.87 26.37 -17.80
N LEU A 265 -12.50 25.25 -17.42
CA LEU A 265 -13.25 25.12 -16.19
C LEU A 265 -12.60 24.02 -15.38
N MET A 266 -12.33 24.30 -14.10
CA MET A 266 -11.99 23.28 -13.13
C MET A 266 -13.27 22.49 -12.79
N THR A 267 -13.28 21.22 -13.16
CA THR A 267 -14.47 20.34 -13.10
C THR A 267 -14.52 19.46 -11.86
N GLY A 268 -13.44 19.40 -11.08
CA GLY A 268 -13.39 18.66 -9.83
C GLY A 268 -11.98 18.36 -9.34
N TYR A 269 -11.93 17.95 -8.07
CA TYR A 269 -10.74 17.43 -7.41
C TYR A 269 -10.80 15.92 -7.30
N TYR A 270 -9.65 15.27 -7.46
CA TYR A 270 -9.50 13.84 -7.40
C TYR A 270 -8.23 13.43 -6.65
N GLY A 271 -8.37 12.55 -5.66
CA GLY A 271 -7.23 11.97 -4.94
C GLY A 271 -6.57 10.85 -5.74
N LEU A 272 -5.25 10.88 -5.88
CA LEU A 272 -4.48 9.78 -6.47
C LEU A 272 -4.04 8.76 -5.41
N ARG A 273 -3.56 9.28 -4.27
CA ARG A 273 -3.13 8.56 -3.07
C ARG A 273 -3.22 9.51 -1.87
N PRO A 274 -3.07 9.05 -0.61
CA PRO A 274 -3.04 9.94 0.54
C PRO A 274 -2.06 11.10 0.33
N GLY A 275 -2.55 12.34 0.48
CA GLY A 275 -1.76 13.56 0.31
C GLY A 275 -1.46 13.98 -1.14
N ALA A 276 -1.97 13.28 -2.16
CA ALA A 276 -1.79 13.66 -3.56
C ALA A 276 -3.15 13.97 -4.21
N LEU A 277 -3.52 15.25 -4.22
CA LEU A 277 -4.78 15.75 -4.78
C LEU A 277 -4.53 16.36 -6.16
N TYR A 278 -5.39 16.04 -7.11
CA TYR A 278 -5.31 16.52 -8.49
C TYR A 278 -6.58 17.25 -8.89
N GLU A 279 -6.43 18.30 -9.69
CA GLU A 279 -7.52 19.03 -10.32
C GLU A 279 -7.68 18.61 -11.77
N VAL A 280 -8.91 18.65 -12.27
CA VAL A 280 -9.22 18.41 -13.68
C VAL A 280 -9.78 19.67 -14.33
N TRP A 281 -8.99 20.24 -15.22
CA TRP A 281 -9.34 21.40 -16.02
C TRP A 281 -9.71 20.98 -17.44
N VAL A 282 -10.87 21.45 -17.90
CA VAL A 282 -11.42 21.08 -19.21
C VAL A 282 -11.68 22.33 -20.03
N ARG A 283 -11.21 22.36 -21.28
CA ARG A 283 -11.43 23.49 -22.18
C ARG A 283 -12.92 23.66 -22.50
N MET A 284 -13.38 24.91 -22.65
CA MET A 284 -14.81 25.23 -22.77
C MET A 284 -15.54 24.65 -23.98
N ASP A 285 -14.86 24.48 -25.10
CA ASP A 285 -15.42 23.77 -26.25
C ASP A 285 -15.70 22.30 -25.93
N LEU A 286 -14.76 21.61 -25.28
CA LEU A 286 -14.90 20.21 -24.90
C LEU A 286 -15.95 20.03 -23.79
N TRP A 287 -15.99 20.93 -22.82
CA TRP A 287 -16.98 20.91 -21.76
C TRP A 287 -18.41 21.04 -22.30
N LYS A 288 -18.64 21.96 -23.24
CA LYS A 288 -19.95 22.11 -23.91
C LYS A 288 -20.35 20.85 -24.68
N ALA A 289 -19.42 20.26 -25.43
CA ALA A 289 -19.66 19.01 -26.15
C ALA A 289 -20.03 17.86 -25.19
N TYR A 290 -19.38 17.79 -24.03
CA TYR A 290 -19.69 16.83 -22.98
C TYR A 290 -21.11 17.02 -22.41
N LEU A 291 -21.52 18.26 -22.11
CA LEU A 291 -22.87 18.55 -21.63
C LEU A 291 -23.95 18.20 -22.66
N GLU A 292 -23.71 18.46 -23.95
CA GLU A 292 -24.63 18.03 -25.01
C GLU A 292 -24.74 16.51 -25.10
N MET A 293 -23.61 15.79 -25.05
CA MET A 293 -23.58 14.33 -25.04
C MET A 293 -24.41 13.78 -23.88
N ARG A 294 -24.22 14.30 -22.66
CA ARG A 294 -24.97 13.90 -21.46
C ARG A 294 -26.47 14.18 -21.60
N LYS A 295 -26.86 15.33 -22.15
CA LYS A 295 -28.26 15.68 -22.42
C LYS A 295 -28.92 14.71 -23.40
N ARG A 296 -28.20 14.28 -24.45
CA ARG A 296 -28.68 13.26 -25.40
C ARG A 296 -28.84 11.89 -24.77
N LEU A 297 -27.98 11.54 -23.81
CA LEU A 297 -28.01 10.28 -23.07
C LEU A 297 -28.99 10.28 -21.89
N GLY A 298 -29.75 11.36 -21.67
CA GLY A 298 -30.75 11.45 -20.60
C GLY A 298 -30.20 11.57 -19.18
N HIS A 299 -28.90 11.85 -19.00
CA HIS A 299 -28.27 11.99 -17.67
C HIS A 299 -27.87 13.46 -17.43
N LEU A 300 -28.65 14.21 -16.64
CA LEU A 300 -28.30 15.58 -16.27
C LEU A 300 -27.10 15.59 -15.28
N PRO A 301 -26.34 16.70 -15.19
CA PRO A 301 -25.30 16.84 -14.17
C PRO A 301 -25.96 17.08 -12.80
N GLY A 302 -25.85 16.12 -11.88
CA GLY A 302 -26.36 16.22 -10.50
C GLY A 302 -26.90 14.93 -9.86
N GLU A 303 -26.88 13.78 -10.56
CA GLU A 303 -27.41 12.50 -10.04
C GLU A 303 -26.36 11.53 -9.45
N ASP A 304 -25.10 11.95 -9.25
CA ASP A 304 -24.05 11.13 -8.62
C ASP A 304 -23.51 11.74 -7.32
#